data_AF-A0A8T4TEE0-F1
#
_entry.id   AF-A0A8T4TEE0-F1
#
_cell.length_a   1.000
_cell.length_b   1.000
_cell.length_c   1.000
_cell.angle_alpha   90.00
_cell.angle_beta   90.00
_cell.angle_gamma   90.00
#
_symmetry.space_group_name_H-M   'P 1'
#
loop_
_entity.id
_entity.type
_entity.pdbx_description
1 polymer ?
#
loop_
_entity_poly.entity_id
_entity_poly.type
_entity_poly.pdbx_seq_one_letter_code
_entity_poly.pdbx_strand_id
1 'polypeptide(L)'
;MNKKEVIMVSAISLFSITPIVYAGFLDTIFNEGIELITGKAAISASITVGSNPPNISFVSLDGLSFIPLDGNIREIEISFLANDVEGAGNLNNSTAKVNVSYQSLTGLLSDSNDSCSSETIDPNTINYSCFIQLEYFWDHSSEWTVDAEITDNNVNYGLNSSNQDSSGNNWTYAAFTGFNLSSATLDWITLIPSKTNQTS
;
A
#
# COMPACT_ATOMS: atom_id res chain seq x y z
N MET A 1 21.74 25.33 42.61
CA MET A 1 21.08 25.83 41.38
C MET A 1 19.84 24.97 41.16
N ASN A 2 18.66 25.52 41.41
CA ASN A 2 17.39 24.78 41.34
C ASN A 2 16.88 24.75 39.89
N LYS A 3 16.86 23.56 39.29
CA LYS A 3 16.19 23.30 38.01
C LYS A 3 14.68 23.28 38.27
N LYS A 4 13.96 24.26 37.72
CA LYS A 4 12.50 24.23 37.62
C LYS A 4 12.11 23.40 36.40
N GLU A 5 11.45 22.28 36.64
CA GLU A 5 10.75 21.53 35.59
C GLU A 5 9.43 22.26 35.26
N VAL A 6 9.22 22.52 33.98
CA VAL A 6 7.98 23.09 33.44
C VAL A 6 7.23 21.93 32.78
N ILE A 7 6.18 21.46 33.45
CA ILE A 7 5.27 20.44 32.91
C ILE A 7 4.26 21.19 32.02
N MET A 8 4.43 21.05 30.71
CA MET A 8 3.51 21.58 29.71
C MET A 8 2.40 20.55 29.47
N VAL A 9 1.23 20.75 30.09
CA VAL A 9 0.05 19.92 29.87
C VAL A 9 -0.62 20.37 28.57
N SER A 10 -0.40 19.63 27.49
CA SER A 10 -1.07 19.85 26.21
C SER A 10 -2.48 19.25 26.26
N ALA A 11 -3.50 20.11 26.26
CA ALA A 11 -4.90 19.70 26.24
C ALA A 11 -5.30 19.32 24.80
N ILE A 12 -5.36 18.02 24.52
CA ILE A 12 -5.88 17.48 23.25
C ILE A 12 -7.41 17.52 23.32
N SER A 13 -8.01 18.47 22.60
CA SER A 13 -9.47 18.56 22.42
C SER A 13 -9.92 17.57 21.34
N LEU A 14 -10.43 16.42 21.75
CA LEU A 14 -11.13 15.47 20.87
C LEU A 14 -12.49 16.05 20.46
N PHE A 15 -12.61 16.53 19.24
CA PHE A 15 -13.91 16.74 18.59
C PHE A 15 -14.39 15.39 18.06
N SER A 16 -15.27 14.72 18.82
CA SER A 16 -16.01 13.57 18.32
C SER A 16 -17.08 14.06 17.34
N ILE A 17 -16.87 13.84 16.05
CA ILE A 17 -17.88 14.05 15.01
C ILE A 17 -18.80 12.83 15.07
N THR A 18 -19.94 12.94 15.77
CA THR A 18 -20.95 11.89 15.72
C THR A 18 -21.66 11.96 14.36
N PRO A 19 -21.65 10.90 13.54
CA PRO A 19 -22.50 10.87 12.35
C PRO A 19 -23.96 10.92 12.77
N ILE A 20 -24.66 11.98 12.39
CA ILE A 20 -26.11 12.06 12.55
C ILE A 20 -26.72 11.19 11.45
N VAL A 21 -27.04 9.94 11.79
CA VAL A 21 -27.80 9.06 10.89
C VAL A 21 -29.26 9.50 10.95
N TYR A 22 -29.67 10.31 9.98
CA TYR A 22 -31.04 10.82 9.81
C TYR A 22 -31.96 9.71 9.24
N ALA A 23 -32.21 8.64 9.99
CA ALA A 23 -32.99 7.49 9.51
C ALA A 23 -34.52 7.67 9.59
N GLY A 24 -35.06 8.89 9.76
CA GLY A 24 -36.49 9.06 10.08
C GLY A 24 -37.21 10.31 9.57
N PHE A 25 -36.57 11.19 8.80
CA PHE A 25 -37.26 12.40 8.30
C PHE A 25 -37.90 12.22 6.92
N LEU A 26 -37.43 11.26 6.13
CA LEU A 26 -37.99 11.02 4.81
C LEU A 26 -39.32 10.25 4.88
N ASP A 27 -39.51 9.36 5.86
CA ASP A 27 -40.73 8.55 5.93
C ASP A 27 -41.98 9.41 6.22
N THR A 28 -41.84 10.48 7.01
CA THR A 28 -42.96 11.37 7.35
C THR A 28 -43.40 12.27 6.19
N ILE A 29 -42.51 12.59 5.25
CA ILE A 29 -42.88 13.40 4.07
C ILE A 29 -43.55 12.52 3.00
N PHE A 30 -43.17 11.25 2.89
CA PHE A 30 -43.70 10.36 1.86
C PHE A 30 -44.96 9.59 2.28
N ASN A 31 -45.19 9.30 3.56
CA ASN A 31 -46.35 8.52 3.98
C ASN A 31 -47.63 9.32 4.30
N GLU A 32 -47.57 10.64 4.53
CA GLU A 32 -48.76 11.43 4.89
C GLU A 32 -49.14 12.53 3.90
N GLY A 33 -48.38 12.73 2.80
CA GLY A 33 -48.45 13.96 2.00
C GLY A 33 -48.83 13.88 0.52
N ILE A 34 -49.14 12.71 -0.05
CA ILE A 34 -49.42 12.59 -1.50
C ILE A 34 -50.74 11.84 -1.77
N GLU A 35 -51.85 12.37 -1.25
CA GLU A 35 -53.20 12.07 -1.75
C GLU A 35 -53.85 13.32 -2.37
N LEU A 36 -53.15 14.09 -3.20
CA LEU A 36 -53.84 15.05 -4.08
C LEU A 36 -52.90 15.54 -5.20
N ILE A 37 -53.14 15.05 -6.41
CA ILE A 37 -53.09 15.76 -7.72
C ILE A 37 -53.13 14.68 -8.81
N THR A 38 -54.32 14.54 -9.40
CA THR A 38 -54.56 13.81 -10.66
C THR A 38 -53.82 14.50 -11.80
N GLY A 39 -52.58 14.08 -12.03
CA GLY A 39 -51.71 14.57 -13.09
C GLY A 39 -50.35 13.93 -12.87
N LYS A 40 -50.22 12.65 -13.26
CA LYS A 40 -49.11 11.76 -12.92
C LYS A 40 -47.81 12.19 -13.61
N ALA A 41 -47.23 13.31 -13.19
CA ALA A 41 -45.84 13.61 -13.44
C ALA A 41 -45.04 12.74 -12.47
N ALA A 42 -44.40 11.69 -12.98
CA ALA A 42 -43.43 10.93 -12.22
C ALA A 42 -42.26 11.87 -11.89
N ILE A 43 -42.23 12.40 -10.66
CA ILE A 43 -41.08 13.14 -10.17
C ILE A 43 -40.02 12.09 -9.89
N SER A 44 -39.12 11.86 -10.84
CA SER A 44 -37.92 11.06 -10.64
C SER A 44 -36.96 11.88 -9.78
N ALA A 45 -37.05 11.72 -8.46
CA ALA A 45 -36.01 12.20 -7.56
C ALA A 45 -34.81 11.26 -7.68
N SER A 46 -33.75 11.69 -8.36
CA SER A 46 -32.46 10.98 -8.33
C SER A 46 -31.74 11.37 -7.05
N ILE A 47 -31.68 10.47 -6.08
CA ILE A 47 -30.80 10.61 -4.91
C ILE A 47 -29.43 10.11 -5.35
N THR A 48 -28.49 11.02 -5.53
CA THR A 48 -27.08 10.66 -5.71
C THR A 48 -26.49 10.48 -4.32
N VAL A 49 -26.36 9.23 -3.87
CA VAL A 49 -25.51 8.91 -2.71
C VAL A 49 -24.07 9.02 -3.21
N GLY A 50 -23.27 9.91 -2.62
CA GLY A 50 -21.84 9.98 -2.93
C GLY A 50 -21.15 8.69 -2.49
N SER A 51 -20.23 8.18 -3.30
CA SER A 51 -19.36 7.05 -2.92
C SER A 51 -18.09 7.61 -2.26
N ASN A 52 -17.70 7.06 -1.13
CA ASN A 52 -16.47 7.42 -0.45
C ASN A 52 -15.26 6.74 -1.12
N PRO A 53 -14.07 7.37 -1.08
CA PRO A 53 -12.87 6.72 -1.57
C PRO A 53 -12.44 5.57 -0.65
N PRO A 54 -11.84 4.51 -1.21
CA PRO A 54 -11.30 3.42 -0.41
C PRO A 54 -10.09 3.89 0.41
N ASN A 55 -9.91 3.29 1.58
CA ASN A 55 -8.80 3.56 2.49
C ASN A 55 -7.84 2.36 2.54
N ILE A 56 -6.57 2.58 2.20
CA ILE A 56 -5.53 1.57 2.40
C ILE A 56 -4.95 1.78 3.80
N SER A 57 -5.20 0.84 4.70
CA SER A 57 -4.86 0.97 6.13
C SER A 57 -3.47 0.44 6.47
N PHE A 58 -2.94 -0.45 5.63
CA PHE A 58 -1.71 -1.16 5.90
C PHE A 58 -1.06 -1.59 4.58
N VAL A 59 0.25 -1.41 4.47
CA VAL A 59 1.09 -1.93 3.37
C VAL A 59 2.27 -2.63 4.03
N SER A 60 2.47 -3.90 3.71
CA SER A 60 3.52 -4.73 4.28
C SER A 60 4.24 -5.51 3.21
N LEU A 61 5.50 -5.79 3.48
CA LEU A 61 6.31 -6.70 2.70
C LEU A 61 6.52 -7.97 3.53
N ASP A 62 6.74 -9.12 2.89
CA ASP A 62 7.09 -10.40 3.56
C ASP A 62 8.52 -10.41 4.17
N GLY A 63 9.06 -9.23 4.50
CA GLY A 63 10.40 -9.05 5.04
C GLY A 63 10.82 -7.59 5.09
N LEU A 64 11.75 -7.28 5.99
CA LEU A 64 12.36 -5.94 6.11
C LEU A 64 13.69 -5.82 5.35
N SER A 65 14.27 -6.97 4.96
CA SER A 65 15.53 -7.00 4.23
C SER A 65 15.55 -8.16 3.24
N PHE A 66 15.93 -7.84 2.02
CA PHE A 66 16.04 -8.80 0.93
C PHE A 66 17.46 -8.72 0.36
N ILE A 67 18.15 -9.86 0.32
CA ILE A 67 19.43 -10.06 -0.37
C ILE A 67 19.13 -10.43 -1.83
N PRO A 68 19.74 -9.76 -2.81
CA PRO A 68 19.64 -10.12 -4.22
C PRO A 68 20.20 -11.52 -4.49
N LEU A 69 19.66 -12.19 -5.52
CA LEU A 69 20.23 -13.44 -6.03
C LEU A 69 21.19 -13.13 -7.18
N ASP A 70 22.38 -13.73 -7.19
CA ASP A 70 23.39 -13.48 -8.21
C ASP A 70 22.83 -13.76 -9.62
N GLY A 71 22.89 -12.75 -10.49
CA GLY A 71 22.41 -12.83 -11.88
C GLY A 71 20.93 -13.17 -12.04
N ASN A 72 20.12 -13.04 -10.99
CA ASN A 72 18.72 -13.47 -10.98
C ASN A 72 17.78 -12.34 -10.53
N ILE A 73 16.50 -12.53 -10.86
CA ILE A 73 15.40 -11.71 -10.37
C ILE A 73 14.95 -12.27 -9.03
N ARG A 74 14.70 -11.39 -8.06
CA ARG A 74 14.06 -11.76 -6.81
C ARG A 74 12.62 -11.29 -6.80
N GLU A 75 11.70 -12.22 -6.57
CA GLU A 75 10.30 -11.89 -6.33
C GLU A 75 10.10 -11.52 -4.86
N ILE A 76 9.41 -10.40 -4.64
CA ILE A 76 9.04 -9.89 -3.31
C ILE A 76 7.52 -9.81 -3.26
N GLU A 77 6.94 -10.46 -2.27
CA GLU A 77 5.52 -10.35 -1.97
C GLU A 77 5.24 -9.07 -1.17
N ILE A 78 4.27 -8.31 -1.65
CA ILE A 78 3.77 -7.08 -1.03
C ILE A 78 2.28 -7.28 -0.79
N SER A 79 1.86 -7.12 0.46
CA SER A 79 0.46 -7.22 0.83
C SER A 79 -0.07 -5.89 1.35
N PHE A 80 -1.34 -5.57 1.06
CA PHE A 80 -1.98 -4.38 1.61
C PHE A 80 -3.46 -4.60 1.89
N LEU A 81 -3.98 -3.89 2.90
CA LEU A 81 -5.39 -3.94 3.30
C LEU A 81 -6.13 -2.72 2.78
N ALA A 82 -7.11 -2.92 1.91
CA ALA A 82 -8.03 -1.87 1.48
C ALA A 82 -9.39 -2.03 2.16
N ASN A 83 -9.92 -0.92 2.66
CA ASN A 83 -11.20 -0.81 3.33
C ASN A 83 -12.12 0.14 2.57
N ASP A 84 -13.39 -0.23 2.44
CA ASP A 84 -14.44 0.58 1.82
C ASP A 84 -15.68 0.57 2.72
N VAL A 85 -16.22 1.75 3.03
CA VAL A 85 -17.30 1.90 4.03
C VAL A 85 -18.67 1.51 3.47
N GLU A 86 -18.81 1.48 2.15
CA GLU A 86 -19.94 0.98 1.39
C GLU A 86 -19.89 -0.54 1.19
N GLY A 87 -18.71 -1.13 1.38
CA GLY A 87 -18.46 -2.57 1.50
C GLY A 87 -17.38 -3.06 0.55
N ALA A 88 -16.77 -4.19 0.88
CA ALA A 88 -15.66 -4.79 0.14
C ALA A 88 -16.00 -5.08 -1.34
N GLY A 89 -17.27 -5.36 -1.65
CA GLY A 89 -17.72 -5.56 -3.04
C GLY A 89 -17.70 -4.29 -3.90
N ASN A 90 -17.52 -3.11 -3.30
CA ASN A 90 -17.36 -1.86 -4.01
C ASN A 90 -15.93 -1.64 -4.52
N LEU A 91 -14.94 -2.36 -3.98
CA LEU A 91 -13.55 -2.30 -4.43
C LEU A 91 -13.40 -2.95 -5.81
N ASN A 92 -12.68 -2.26 -6.71
CA ASN A 92 -12.36 -2.80 -8.02
C ASN A 92 -11.04 -3.58 -7.97
N ASN A 93 -11.13 -4.90 -7.87
CA ASN A 93 -9.95 -5.76 -7.77
C ASN A 93 -9.00 -5.66 -8.98
N SER A 94 -9.48 -5.26 -10.16
CA SER A 94 -8.61 -5.14 -11.35
C SER A 94 -7.78 -3.86 -11.37
N THR A 95 -7.97 -2.96 -10.41
CA THR A 95 -7.18 -1.71 -10.30
C THR A 95 -6.23 -1.73 -9.12
N ALA A 96 -6.19 -2.83 -8.35
CA ALA A 96 -5.21 -3.05 -7.32
C ALA A 96 -3.80 -3.09 -7.94
N LYS A 97 -2.94 -2.18 -7.50
CA LYS A 97 -1.58 -2.07 -8.01
C LYS A 97 -0.62 -1.70 -6.89
N VAL A 98 0.58 -2.25 -6.98
CA VAL A 98 1.71 -1.83 -6.16
C VAL A 98 2.80 -1.26 -7.05
N ASN A 99 3.48 -0.24 -6.55
CA ASN A 99 4.62 0.38 -7.19
C ASN A 99 5.75 0.47 -6.17
N VAL A 100 6.93 -0.03 -6.54
CA VAL A 100 8.14 0.16 -5.75
C VAL A 100 8.97 1.22 -6.42
N SER A 101 9.54 2.13 -5.65
CA SER A 101 10.41 3.15 -6.21
C SER A 101 11.56 3.53 -5.29
N TYR A 102 12.67 3.91 -5.91
CA TYR A 102 13.85 4.41 -5.23
C TYR A 102 14.47 5.56 -6.02
N GLN A 103 14.76 6.66 -5.34
CA GLN A 103 15.50 7.77 -5.90
C GLN A 103 17.01 7.53 -5.77
N SER A 104 17.63 7.04 -6.84
CA SER A 104 19.09 6.93 -6.92
C SER A 104 19.75 8.27 -7.29
N LEU A 105 21.08 8.33 -7.15
CA LEU A 105 21.88 9.46 -7.66
C LEU A 105 21.78 9.62 -9.19
N THR A 106 21.45 8.55 -9.91
CA THR A 106 21.37 8.51 -11.38
C THR A 106 19.97 8.64 -11.94
N GLY A 107 18.93 8.67 -11.08
CA GLY A 107 17.53 8.76 -11.49
C GLY A 107 16.58 7.96 -10.60
N LEU A 108 15.29 8.01 -10.93
CA LEU A 108 14.25 7.20 -10.31
C LEU A 108 14.32 5.78 -10.89
N LEU A 109 14.48 4.78 -10.03
CA LEU A 109 14.25 3.38 -10.36
C LEU A 109 12.86 3.00 -9.82
N SER A 110 12.05 2.35 -10.65
CA SER A 110 10.71 1.92 -10.23
C SER A 110 10.27 0.68 -10.97
N ASP A 111 9.48 -0.15 -10.29
CA ASP A 111 8.73 -1.26 -10.89
C ASP A 111 7.29 -1.25 -10.37
N SER A 112 6.36 -1.79 -11.14
CA SER A 112 4.96 -1.88 -10.70
C SER A 112 4.31 -3.16 -11.16
N ASN A 113 3.39 -3.68 -10.33
CA ASN A 113 2.60 -4.86 -10.63
C ASN A 113 1.11 -4.56 -10.41
N ASP A 114 0.30 -4.84 -11.43
CA ASP A 114 -1.17 -4.69 -11.47
C ASP A 114 -1.92 -6.03 -11.39
N SER A 115 -1.20 -7.12 -11.17
CA SER A 115 -1.67 -8.51 -11.11
C SER A 115 -1.69 -9.01 -9.68
N CYS A 116 -2.45 -8.33 -8.82
CA CYS A 116 -2.63 -8.69 -7.42
C CYS A 116 -3.67 -9.79 -7.23
N SER A 117 -3.39 -10.74 -6.33
CA SER A 117 -4.38 -11.66 -5.77
C SER A 117 -5.16 -10.98 -4.64
N SER A 118 -6.39 -11.41 -4.37
CA SER A 118 -7.20 -10.82 -3.31
C SER A 118 -7.97 -11.84 -2.46
N GLU A 119 -8.15 -11.52 -1.19
CA GLU A 119 -8.93 -12.29 -0.22
C GLU A 119 -9.75 -11.34 0.66
N THR A 120 -11.06 -11.57 0.72
CA THR A 120 -11.95 -10.79 1.60
C THR A 120 -11.77 -11.23 3.05
N ILE A 121 -11.35 -10.32 3.92
CA ILE A 121 -11.16 -10.59 5.36
C ILE A 121 -12.47 -10.39 6.12
N ASP A 122 -13.17 -9.30 5.81
CA ASP A 122 -14.42 -8.90 6.47
C ASP A 122 -15.34 -8.18 5.46
N PRO A 123 -16.59 -7.82 5.83
CA PRO A 123 -17.54 -7.20 4.90
C PRO A 123 -17.07 -5.91 4.23
N ASN A 124 -16.09 -5.21 4.80
CA ASN A 124 -15.60 -3.92 4.35
C ASN A 124 -14.11 -3.94 3.93
N THR A 125 -13.39 -5.03 4.18
CA THR A 125 -11.93 -5.10 4.00
C THR A 125 -11.49 -6.25 3.11
N ILE A 126 -10.62 -5.96 2.14
CA ILE A 126 -9.94 -6.94 1.29
C ILE A 126 -8.42 -6.84 1.51
N ASN A 127 -7.77 -8.00 1.62
CA ASN A 127 -6.32 -8.14 1.56
C ASN A 127 -5.89 -8.41 0.12
N TYR A 128 -4.95 -7.61 -0.37
CA TYR A 128 -4.34 -7.80 -1.68
C TYR A 128 -2.91 -8.27 -1.50
N SER A 129 -2.46 -9.22 -2.32
CA SER A 129 -1.08 -9.68 -2.34
C SER A 129 -0.56 -9.68 -3.78
N CYS A 130 0.52 -8.94 -4.00
CA CYS A 130 1.12 -8.65 -5.29
C CYS A 130 2.61 -9.02 -5.26
N PHE A 131 3.18 -9.45 -6.39
CA PHE A 131 4.59 -9.81 -6.49
C PHE A 131 5.34 -8.78 -7.33
N ILE A 132 6.41 -8.22 -6.79
CA ILE A 132 7.30 -7.32 -7.52
C ILE A 132 8.62 -8.04 -7.81
N GLN A 133 9.17 -7.80 -8.99
CA GLN A 133 10.40 -8.41 -9.46
C GLN A 133 11.55 -7.41 -9.35
N LEU A 134 12.44 -7.63 -8.39
CA LEU A 134 13.63 -6.80 -8.23
C LEU A 134 14.86 -7.46 -8.87
N GLU A 135 15.55 -6.70 -9.71
CA GLU A 135 16.80 -7.15 -10.31
C GLU A 135 17.99 -7.01 -9.36
N TYR A 136 19.04 -7.80 -9.59
CA TYR A 136 20.19 -7.86 -8.70
C TYR A 136 21.03 -6.57 -8.64
N PHE A 137 20.97 -5.71 -9.66
CA PHE A 137 21.71 -4.44 -9.71
C PHE A 137 20.94 -3.26 -9.08
N TRP A 138 19.81 -3.53 -8.42
CA TRP A 138 19.03 -2.54 -7.67
C TRP A 138 19.52 -2.45 -6.21
N ASP A 139 20.71 -3.00 -5.92
CA ASP A 139 21.26 -3.38 -4.62
C ASP A 139 21.89 -2.23 -3.83
N HIS A 140 21.40 -1.00 -3.97
CA HIS A 140 22.09 0.17 -3.41
C HIS A 140 21.19 1.12 -2.62
N SER A 141 20.07 0.64 -2.07
CA SER A 141 19.16 1.51 -1.33
C SER A 141 18.68 0.96 0.00
N SER A 142 18.80 1.81 1.02
CA SER A 142 18.17 1.66 2.34
C SER A 142 16.80 2.34 2.43
N GLU A 143 16.31 2.96 1.36
CA GLU A 143 15.13 3.84 1.35
C GLU A 143 14.30 3.60 0.09
N TRP A 144 13.72 2.41 -0.02
CA TRP A 144 12.70 2.14 -1.02
C TRP A 144 11.34 2.63 -0.53
N THR A 145 10.48 3.07 -1.45
CA THR A 145 9.08 3.40 -1.19
C THR A 145 8.21 2.35 -1.85
N VAL A 146 7.23 1.81 -1.13
CA VAL A 146 6.17 1.00 -1.72
C VAL A 146 4.89 1.82 -1.68
N ASP A 147 4.29 2.06 -2.84
CA ASP A 147 2.99 2.69 -2.99
C ASP A 147 1.98 1.60 -3.37
N ALA A 148 0.93 1.44 -2.57
CA ALA A 148 -0.22 0.62 -2.92
C ALA A 148 -1.38 1.52 -3.34
N GLU A 149 -2.04 1.17 -4.43
CA GLU A 149 -3.18 1.91 -4.97
C GLU A 149 -4.33 0.98 -5.35
N ILE A 150 -5.56 1.50 -5.21
CA ILE A 150 -6.78 0.82 -5.64
C ILE A 150 -7.88 1.84 -5.92
N THR A 151 -8.82 1.49 -6.80
CA THR A 151 -10.04 2.26 -7.00
C THR A 151 -11.28 1.47 -6.59
N ASP A 152 -12.34 2.17 -6.24
CA ASP A 152 -13.67 1.56 -6.15
C ASP A 152 -14.35 1.49 -7.55
N ASN A 153 -15.57 0.96 -7.60
CA ASN A 153 -16.39 0.87 -8.82
C ASN A 153 -16.90 2.25 -9.29
N ASN A 154 -16.82 3.27 -8.45
CA ASN A 154 -17.18 4.65 -8.73
C ASN A 154 -15.99 5.50 -9.17
N VAL A 155 -14.81 4.89 -9.38
CA VAL A 155 -13.56 5.53 -9.80
C VAL A 155 -13.00 6.50 -8.73
N ASN A 156 -13.39 6.33 -7.47
CA ASN A 156 -12.71 6.97 -6.36
C ASN A 156 -11.38 6.25 -6.09
N TYR A 157 -10.34 7.01 -5.75
CA TYR A 157 -8.96 6.55 -5.66
C TYR A 157 -8.47 6.49 -4.21
N GLY A 158 -7.88 5.36 -3.83
CA GLY A 158 -7.14 5.17 -2.57
C GLY A 158 -5.66 4.92 -2.84
N LEU A 159 -4.80 5.59 -2.08
CA LEU A 159 -3.34 5.46 -2.14
C LEU A 159 -2.78 5.48 -0.72
N ASN A 160 -1.85 4.58 -0.43
CA ASN A 160 -1.02 4.64 0.76
C ASN A 160 0.38 4.13 0.46
N SER A 161 1.39 4.74 1.09
CA SER A 161 2.79 4.38 0.92
C SER A 161 3.34 3.77 2.21
N SER A 162 4.20 2.75 2.11
CA SER A 162 4.91 2.14 3.24
C SER A 162 5.65 3.18 4.08
N ASN A 163 6.18 4.23 3.44
CA ASN A 163 6.95 5.30 4.09
C ASN A 163 6.06 6.36 4.77
N GLN A 164 4.73 6.20 4.69
CA GLN A 164 3.77 7.04 5.40
C GLN A 164 3.15 6.36 6.63
N ASP A 165 3.42 5.08 6.85
CA ASP A 165 3.09 4.50 8.14
C ASP A 165 3.99 5.15 9.22
N SER A 166 3.41 5.43 10.38
CA SER A 166 4.15 6.02 11.50
C SER A 166 5.05 4.98 12.22
N SER A 167 5.19 3.78 11.64
CA SER A 167 6.01 2.71 12.22
C SER A 167 7.50 2.98 12.00
N GLY A 168 7.86 3.82 11.02
CA GLY A 168 9.25 4.20 10.75
C GLY A 168 10.13 3.04 10.26
N ASN A 169 9.50 1.96 9.79
CA ASN A 169 10.20 0.79 9.27
C ASN A 169 10.59 1.01 7.80
N ASN A 170 11.76 1.60 7.58
CA ASN A 170 12.37 1.59 6.26
C ASN A 170 12.81 0.17 5.91
N TRP A 171 12.37 -0.36 4.76
CA TRP A 171 12.85 -1.64 4.25
C TRP A 171 14.11 -1.45 3.40
N THR A 172 14.95 -2.48 3.39
CA THR A 172 16.26 -2.43 2.75
C THR A 172 16.39 -3.52 1.69
N TYR A 173 16.90 -3.15 0.51
CA TYR A 173 17.36 -4.12 -0.49
C TYR A 173 18.88 -4.15 -0.39
N ALA A 174 19.41 -5.18 0.26
CA ALA A 174 20.80 -5.23 0.67
C ALA A 174 21.74 -5.27 -0.55
N ALA A 175 22.93 -4.70 -0.41
CA ALA A 175 23.97 -4.81 -1.41
C ALA A 175 24.32 -6.26 -1.70
N PHE A 176 24.43 -6.60 -2.99
CA PHE A 176 24.86 -7.92 -3.39
C PHE A 176 26.32 -8.12 -3.00
N THR A 177 26.58 -9.04 -2.08
CA THR A 177 27.94 -9.40 -1.69
C THR A 177 28.38 -10.61 -2.51
N GLY A 178 28.82 -10.38 -3.74
CA GLY A 178 29.17 -11.46 -4.67
C GLY A 178 30.34 -12.34 -4.25
N PHE A 179 31.32 -11.78 -3.51
CA PHE A 179 32.46 -12.53 -3.00
C PHE A 179 32.88 -12.01 -1.62
N ASN A 180 32.54 -12.74 -0.55
CA ASN A 180 33.13 -12.51 0.77
C ASN A 180 34.45 -13.28 0.87
N LEU A 181 35.51 -12.70 0.30
CA LEU A 181 36.86 -13.26 0.41
C LEU A 181 37.41 -12.90 1.79
N SER A 182 37.25 -13.81 2.76
CA SER A 182 37.96 -13.67 4.04
C SER A 182 39.46 -13.59 3.78
N SER A 183 40.15 -12.67 4.45
CA SER A 183 41.60 -12.44 4.30
C SER A 183 42.49 -13.63 4.72
N ALA A 184 41.89 -14.76 5.08
CA ALA A 184 42.62 -15.90 5.61
C ALA A 184 43.47 -16.64 4.57
N THR A 185 43.11 -16.67 3.28
CA THR A 185 43.95 -17.31 2.23
C THR A 185 43.51 -16.93 0.81
N LEU A 186 43.80 -15.70 0.36
CA LEU A 186 43.91 -15.42 -1.07
C LEU A 186 45.39 -15.56 -1.43
N ASP A 187 45.81 -16.78 -1.77
CA ASP A 187 47.14 -16.98 -2.33
C ASP A 187 47.05 -16.74 -3.84
N TRP A 188 47.68 -15.65 -4.30
CA TRP A 188 47.66 -15.18 -5.70
C TRP A 188 48.29 -16.19 -6.68
N ILE A 189 48.89 -17.27 -6.18
CA ILE A 189 49.54 -18.29 -6.99
C ILE A 189 48.55 -19.17 -7.78
N THR A 190 47.25 -19.19 -7.45
CA THR A 190 46.29 -20.13 -8.08
C THR A 190 45.15 -19.52 -8.91
N LEU A 191 44.97 -18.19 -8.95
CA LEU A 191 44.01 -17.57 -9.85
C LEU A 191 44.62 -17.43 -11.25
N ILE A 192 44.49 -18.47 -12.07
CA ILE A 192 44.82 -18.42 -13.50
C ILE A 192 43.54 -18.03 -14.26
N PRO A 193 43.41 -16.82 -14.84
CA PRO A 193 42.18 -16.33 -15.47
C PRO A 193 41.76 -17.03 -16.77
N SER A 194 42.26 -18.25 -17.06
CA SER A 194 42.07 -18.94 -18.35
C SER A 194 41.45 -20.33 -18.27
N LYS A 195 40.93 -20.76 -17.11
CA LYS A 195 40.22 -22.04 -16.97
C LYS A 195 38.72 -21.87 -16.73
N THR A 196 37.99 -21.31 -17.69
CA THR A 196 36.52 -21.12 -17.62
C THR A 196 35.71 -22.17 -18.38
N ASN A 197 36.26 -23.35 -18.67
CA ASN A 197 35.47 -24.41 -19.29
C ASN A 197 35.94 -25.81 -18.85
N GLN A 198 35.56 -26.22 -17.65
CA GLN A 198 35.58 -27.63 -17.28
C GLN A 198 34.17 -28.03 -16.86
N THR A 199 33.41 -28.54 -17.82
CA THR A 199 32.19 -29.31 -17.59
C THR A 199 32.58 -30.65 -16.94
N SER A 200 31.97 -30.99 -15.82
CA SER A 200 31.92 -32.37 -15.31
C SER A 200 30.92 -33.20 -16.10
#